data_AF-A0A7H0LPJ8-F1
#
_entry.id   AF-A0A7H0LPJ8-F1
#
_cell.length_a   1.000
_cell.length_b   1.000
_cell.length_c   1.000
_cell.angle_alpha   90.00
_cell.angle_beta   90.00
_cell.angle_gamma   90.00
#
_symmetry.space_group_name_H-M   'P 1'
#
loop_
_entity.id
_entity.type
_entity.pdbx_description
1 polymer ?
#
loop_
_entity_poly.entity_id
_entity_poly.type
_entity_poly.pdbx_seq_one_letter_code
_entity_poly.pdbx_strand_id
1 'polypeptide(L)'
;MRIVSKMLIATTMLGVAVPALGQEVLVTAQRRGYNNGDASYSDGVVASSRPIINLKRTADYAVQTVRVVGDARDSTTRRNDLRATISNMIATAGKAGVELATGNYVLEPLTLARYGNLAFSGDGRPDTDQTSFLAKVRLTPGMTIDAAKAKIAQFVASVSKVGRSQVSATDGLTLSVINPDQYRGQIIDLIAADAALSAAKFGTGSGVDVTGLDRPVEWARGGPTDVFLFLPSTYTVRKR
;
A
#
# COMPACT_ATOMS: atom_id res chain seq x y z
N MET A 1 -22.07 -65.06 -11.39
CA MET A 1 -22.69 -63.80 -10.90
C MET A 1 -22.28 -63.58 -9.45
N ARG A 2 -21.37 -62.63 -9.18
CA ARG A 2 -21.24 -61.87 -7.91
C ARG A 2 -20.15 -60.80 -8.14
N ILE A 3 -20.50 -59.57 -7.79
CA ILE A 3 -19.98 -58.31 -8.33
C ILE A 3 -18.77 -57.84 -7.53
N VAL A 4 -17.71 -57.42 -8.24
CA VAL A 4 -16.51 -56.80 -7.67
C VAL A 4 -16.78 -55.30 -7.50
N SER A 5 -16.96 -54.83 -6.26
CA SER A 5 -17.07 -53.41 -5.94
C SER A 5 -15.68 -52.77 -5.87
N LYS A 6 -15.36 -51.93 -6.86
CA LYS A 6 -14.19 -51.03 -6.84
C LYS A 6 -14.51 -49.80 -5.99
N MET A 7 -13.76 -49.61 -4.91
CA MET A 7 -13.85 -48.43 -4.05
C MET A 7 -12.97 -47.32 -4.64
N LEU A 8 -13.61 -46.24 -5.09
CA LEU A 8 -12.95 -45.06 -5.65
C LEU A 8 -12.55 -44.12 -4.49
N ILE A 9 -11.25 -43.94 -4.28
CA ILE A 9 -10.73 -42.95 -3.33
C ILE A 9 -10.72 -41.59 -4.04
N ALA A 10 -11.61 -40.69 -3.64
CA ALA A 10 -11.62 -39.31 -4.08
C ALA A 10 -10.61 -38.51 -3.26
N THR A 11 -9.50 -38.13 -3.89
CA THR A 11 -8.49 -37.24 -3.31
C THR A 11 -8.98 -35.80 -3.39
N THR A 12 -9.46 -35.25 -2.29
CA THR A 12 -9.85 -33.85 -2.16
C THR A 12 -8.59 -32.97 -2.19
N MET A 13 -8.33 -32.30 -3.32
CA MET A 13 -7.31 -31.26 -3.38
C MET A 13 -7.78 -30.03 -2.59
N LEU A 14 -7.13 -29.76 -1.46
CA LEU A 14 -7.20 -28.47 -0.77
C LEU A 14 -6.51 -27.42 -1.65
N GLY A 15 -7.31 -26.68 -2.42
CA GLY A 15 -6.84 -25.51 -3.15
C GLY A 15 -6.39 -24.44 -2.17
N VAL A 16 -5.08 -24.19 -2.11
CA VAL A 16 -4.53 -23.01 -1.43
C VAL A 16 -4.95 -21.80 -2.28
N ALA A 17 -5.87 -20.99 -1.80
CA ALA A 17 -6.29 -19.77 -2.46
C ALA A 17 -5.07 -18.83 -2.57
N VAL A 18 -4.51 -18.73 -3.78
CA VAL A 18 -3.53 -17.69 -4.10
C VAL A 18 -4.30 -16.37 -4.04
N PRO A 19 -3.87 -15.38 -3.23
CA PRO A 19 -4.55 -14.10 -3.18
C PRO A 19 -4.52 -13.48 -4.58
N ALA A 20 -5.70 -13.09 -5.07
CA ALA A 20 -5.83 -12.34 -6.30
C ALA A 20 -4.87 -11.13 -6.27
N LEU A 21 -4.18 -10.89 -7.37
CA LEU A 21 -3.25 -9.77 -7.54
C LEU A 21 -4.05 -8.45 -7.50
N GLY A 22 -4.37 -8.01 -6.30
CA GLY A 22 -4.97 -6.71 -6.03
C GLY A 22 -3.92 -5.62 -6.15
N GLN A 23 -4.29 -4.50 -6.78
CA GLN A 23 -3.42 -3.33 -6.89
C GLN A 23 -3.14 -2.75 -5.49
N GLU A 24 -1.87 -2.61 -5.12
CA GLU A 24 -1.48 -2.00 -3.84
C GLU A 24 -1.10 -0.54 -4.03
N VAL A 25 -1.57 0.32 -3.12
CA VAL A 25 -1.35 1.76 -3.21
C VAL A 25 -0.70 2.32 -1.95
N LEU A 26 0.30 3.17 -2.16
CA LEU A 26 0.97 3.92 -1.10
C LEU A 26 0.06 5.03 -0.56
N VAL A 27 -0.14 5.02 0.75
CA VAL A 27 -0.89 6.04 1.48
C VAL A 27 0.10 7.02 2.09
N THR A 28 0.42 8.06 1.34
CA THR A 28 1.12 9.24 1.87
C THR A 28 0.13 10.17 2.58
N ALA A 29 0.61 11.11 3.41
CA ALA A 29 -0.24 12.16 3.96
C ALA A 29 -0.87 12.97 2.79
N GLN A 30 -2.18 13.23 2.91
CA GLN A 30 -3.10 13.91 1.99
C GLN A 30 -2.68 14.05 0.51
N ARG A 31 -3.52 13.53 -0.40
CA ARG A 31 -3.72 14.20 -1.69
C ARG A 31 -4.94 15.13 -1.61
N ARG A 32 -4.72 16.43 -1.40
CA ARG A 32 -5.55 17.51 -1.96
C ARG A 32 -4.81 18.84 -1.91
N GLY A 33 -4.87 19.54 -3.03
CA GLY A 33 -3.95 20.60 -3.42
C GLY A 33 -4.10 21.91 -2.67
N TYR A 34 -2.96 22.60 -2.61
CA TYR A 34 -2.86 24.02 -2.41
C TYR A 34 -1.74 24.44 -3.39
N ASN A 35 -2.06 25.28 -4.39
CA ASN A 35 -1.12 25.92 -5.34
C ASN A 35 -0.65 25.16 -6.59
N ASN A 36 -1.54 24.56 -7.38
CA ASN A 36 -1.33 24.49 -8.84
C ASN A 36 -2.68 24.39 -9.55
N GLY A 37 -2.92 25.26 -10.54
CA GLY A 37 -4.25 25.64 -11.07
C GLY A 37 -5.03 24.59 -11.87
N ASP A 38 -4.99 23.33 -11.48
CA ASP A 38 -5.60 22.20 -12.21
C ASP A 38 -6.73 21.48 -11.46
N ALA A 39 -7.15 21.99 -10.29
CA ALA A 39 -8.26 21.42 -9.53
C ALA A 39 -9.60 22.11 -9.86
N SER A 40 -9.96 22.10 -11.14
CA SER A 40 -11.30 22.47 -11.60
C SER A 40 -12.08 21.21 -11.97
N TYR A 41 -12.86 20.67 -11.04
CA TYR A 41 -14.08 19.99 -11.45
C TYR A 41 -15.10 21.07 -11.81
N SER A 42 -15.56 21.06 -13.06
CA SER A 42 -16.74 21.79 -13.50
C SER A 42 -17.87 21.58 -12.49
N ASP A 43 -18.46 22.66 -11.99
CA ASP A 43 -19.61 22.73 -11.05
C ASP A 43 -19.31 23.09 -9.56
N GLY A 44 -18.18 23.73 -9.25
CA GLY A 44 -18.04 24.51 -8.02
C GLY A 44 -18.00 23.74 -6.70
N VAL A 45 -18.01 22.40 -6.72
CA VAL A 45 -17.79 21.58 -5.53
C VAL A 45 -16.29 21.48 -5.27
N VAL A 46 -15.78 22.40 -4.46
CA VAL A 46 -14.40 22.35 -3.97
C VAL A 46 -14.22 21.06 -3.18
N ALA A 47 -13.35 20.24 -3.73
CA ALA A 47 -12.75 19.08 -3.14
C ALA A 47 -11.89 19.43 -1.89
N SER A 48 -12.44 20.09 -0.87
CA SER A 48 -11.76 20.38 0.41
C SER A 48 -12.38 19.64 1.60
N SER A 49 -13.60 19.12 1.47
CA SER A 49 -14.23 18.31 2.50
C SER A 49 -13.87 16.83 2.30
N ARG A 50 -13.18 16.24 3.27
CA ARG A 50 -13.18 14.78 3.43
C ARG A 50 -14.62 14.40 3.79
N PRO A 51 -15.27 13.46 3.08
CA PRO A 51 -16.59 12.99 3.50
C PRO A 51 -16.54 12.54 4.96
N ILE A 52 -17.54 12.95 5.74
CA ILE A 52 -17.64 12.60 7.16
C ILE A 52 -17.70 11.08 7.33
N ILE A 53 -18.30 10.40 6.35
CA ILE A 53 -18.45 8.95 6.32
C ILE A 53 -17.22 8.34 5.68
N ASN A 54 -16.53 7.54 6.49
CA ASN A 54 -15.32 6.83 6.08
C ASN A 54 -15.27 5.47 6.78
N LEU A 55 -14.63 4.51 6.11
CA LEU A 55 -14.24 3.24 6.69
C LEU A 55 -12.86 3.40 7.31
N LYS A 56 -12.78 3.42 8.64
CA LYS A 56 -11.51 3.39 9.36
C LYS A 56 -11.01 1.95 9.50
N ARG A 57 -9.76 1.69 9.09
CA ARG A 57 -9.12 0.38 9.27
C ARG A 57 -7.61 0.51 9.47
N THR A 58 -6.99 -0.52 10.04
CA THR A 58 -5.53 -0.67 10.00
C THR A 58 -5.09 -0.88 8.54
N ALA A 59 -4.03 -0.18 8.13
CA ALA A 59 -3.40 -0.38 6.83
C ALA A 59 -2.86 -1.81 6.69
N ASP A 60 -2.64 -2.26 5.45
CA ASP A 60 -2.12 -3.60 5.20
C ASP A 60 -0.61 -3.68 5.51
N TYR A 61 0.14 -2.63 5.15
CA TYR A 61 1.57 -2.54 5.43
C TYR A 61 1.98 -1.17 5.96
N ALA A 62 3.05 -1.21 6.76
CA ALA A 62 3.93 -0.10 6.99
C ALA A 62 5.07 -0.14 5.97
N VAL A 63 5.39 0.99 5.37
CA VAL A 63 6.29 1.12 4.22
C VAL A 63 7.37 2.16 4.51
N GLN A 64 8.62 1.81 4.28
CA GLN A 64 9.77 2.68 4.52
C GLN A 64 10.73 2.61 3.33
N THR A 65 11.29 3.74 2.94
CA THR A 65 12.31 3.76 1.89
C THR A 65 13.62 3.20 2.42
N VAL A 66 14.20 2.28 1.67
CA VAL A 66 15.53 1.72 1.90
C VAL A 66 16.43 2.18 0.78
N ARG A 67 17.63 2.60 1.17
CA ARG A 67 18.66 3.12 0.29
C ARG A 67 19.89 2.23 0.36
N VAL A 68 20.40 1.90 -0.82
CA VAL A 68 21.66 1.17 -0.99
C VAL A 68 22.65 2.10 -1.69
N VAL A 69 23.83 2.25 -1.12
CA VAL A 69 24.91 3.12 -1.63
C VAL A 69 26.18 2.29 -1.78
N GLY A 70 26.97 2.55 -2.80
CA GLY A 70 28.29 1.94 -2.98
C GLY A 70 29.30 3.02 -3.34
N ASP A 71 30.51 2.91 -2.83
CA ASP A 71 31.59 3.91 -2.97
C ASP A 71 32.91 3.29 -3.50
N ALA A 72 32.82 2.13 -4.17
CA ALA A 72 33.96 1.53 -4.86
C ALA A 72 34.43 2.46 -5.99
N ARG A 73 35.75 2.61 -6.17
CA ARG A 73 36.33 3.56 -7.15
C ARG A 73 35.92 3.25 -8.59
N ASP A 74 36.02 1.97 -8.97
CA ASP A 74 35.61 1.53 -10.30
C ASP A 74 34.09 1.44 -10.42
N SER A 75 33.51 2.10 -11.43
CA SER A 75 32.05 2.18 -11.63
C SER A 75 31.40 0.83 -11.91
N THR A 76 32.10 -0.05 -12.64
CA THR A 76 31.57 -1.38 -12.97
C THR A 76 31.49 -2.24 -11.73
N THR A 77 32.59 -2.31 -10.97
CA THR A 77 32.68 -3.00 -9.68
C THR A 77 31.64 -2.47 -8.70
N ARG A 78 31.52 -1.15 -8.57
CA ARG A 78 30.53 -0.49 -7.71
C ARG A 78 29.10 -0.92 -8.02
N ARG A 79 28.70 -0.93 -9.29
CA ARG A 79 27.35 -1.34 -9.68
C ARG A 79 27.12 -2.84 -9.55
N ASN A 80 28.16 -3.67 -9.69
CA ASN A 80 28.08 -5.10 -9.44
C ASN A 80 27.88 -5.41 -7.95
N ASP A 81 28.65 -4.75 -7.08
CA ASP A 81 28.52 -4.85 -5.61
C ASP A 81 27.12 -4.44 -5.13
N LEU A 82 26.61 -3.33 -5.66
CA LEU A 82 25.25 -2.85 -5.38
C LEU A 82 24.20 -3.88 -5.78
N ARG A 83 24.28 -4.42 -7.00
CA ARG A 83 23.35 -5.44 -7.49
C ARG A 83 23.40 -6.72 -6.67
N ALA A 84 24.60 -7.18 -6.31
CA ALA A 84 24.77 -8.37 -5.47
C ALA A 84 24.15 -8.15 -4.07
N THR A 85 24.34 -6.97 -3.49
CA THR A 85 23.72 -6.60 -2.21
C THR A 85 22.20 -6.58 -2.30
N ILE A 86 21.62 -5.97 -3.34
CA ILE A 86 20.17 -5.96 -3.57
C ILE A 86 19.62 -7.38 -3.76
N SER A 87 20.34 -8.23 -4.49
CA SER A 87 19.98 -9.64 -4.64
C SER A 87 19.92 -10.37 -3.30
N ASN A 88 20.90 -10.15 -2.42
CA ASN A 88 20.90 -10.69 -1.05
C ASN A 88 19.70 -10.18 -0.24
N MET A 89 19.34 -8.90 -0.38
CA MET A 89 18.16 -8.32 0.26
C MET A 89 16.88 -9.03 -0.18
N ILE A 90 16.70 -9.22 -1.50
CA ILE A 90 15.53 -9.90 -2.06
C ILE A 90 15.45 -11.35 -1.54
N ALA A 91 16.59 -12.06 -1.50
CA ALA A 91 16.65 -13.46 -1.06
C ALA A 91 16.34 -13.65 0.44
N THR A 92 16.56 -12.63 1.27
CA THR A 92 16.42 -12.70 2.73
C THR A 92 15.16 -12.02 3.27
N ALA A 93 14.57 -11.09 2.52
CA ALA A 93 13.42 -10.28 2.95
C ALA A 93 12.25 -11.12 3.48
N GLY A 94 11.82 -12.14 2.72
CA GLY A 94 10.70 -13.00 3.12
C GLY A 94 10.94 -13.73 4.45
N LYS A 95 12.19 -14.17 4.70
CA LYS A 95 12.57 -14.83 5.98
C LYS A 95 12.55 -13.85 7.14
N ALA A 96 12.83 -12.57 6.89
CA ALA A 96 12.73 -11.50 7.88
C ALA A 96 11.29 -10.99 8.06
N GLY A 97 10.32 -11.52 7.32
CA GLY A 97 8.93 -11.04 7.31
C GLY A 97 8.81 -9.60 6.79
N VAL A 98 9.66 -9.26 5.81
CA VAL A 98 9.69 -8.00 5.06
C VAL A 98 9.41 -8.31 3.58
N GLU A 99 8.70 -7.42 2.91
CA GLU A 99 8.52 -7.43 1.46
C GLU A 99 9.23 -6.23 0.83
N LEU A 100 9.80 -6.43 -0.36
CA LEU A 100 10.44 -5.35 -1.11
C LEU A 100 9.56 -4.93 -2.28
N ALA A 101 9.48 -3.62 -2.51
CA ALA A 101 8.67 -3.05 -3.58
C ALA A 101 9.33 -1.83 -4.23
N THR A 102 8.86 -1.48 -5.42
CA THR A 102 9.19 -0.25 -6.14
C THR A 102 7.92 0.51 -6.50
N GLY A 103 8.04 1.79 -6.83
CA GLY A 103 6.93 2.65 -7.22
C GLY A 103 6.65 3.77 -6.23
N ASN A 104 5.92 4.78 -6.69
CA ASN A 104 5.62 5.99 -5.91
C ASN A 104 4.16 6.09 -5.49
N TYR A 105 3.26 5.44 -6.25
CA TYR A 105 1.82 5.44 -6.01
C TYR A 105 1.32 4.01 -6.02
N VAL A 106 1.40 3.34 -7.18
CA VAL A 106 1.17 1.90 -7.29
C VAL A 106 2.46 1.18 -6.92
N LEU A 107 2.37 0.20 -6.03
CA LEU A 107 3.51 -0.58 -5.59
C LEU A 107 3.64 -1.86 -6.41
N GLU A 108 4.85 -2.12 -6.88
CA GLU A 108 5.20 -3.36 -7.58
C GLU A 108 6.23 -4.16 -6.79
N PRO A 109 6.11 -5.49 -6.72
CA PRO A 109 7.11 -6.32 -6.04
C PRO A 109 8.50 -6.19 -6.66
N LEU A 110 9.51 -5.95 -5.81
CA LEU A 110 10.91 -5.99 -6.20
C LEU A 110 11.41 -7.44 -6.12
N THR A 111 11.64 -8.06 -7.28
CA THR A 111 12.01 -9.47 -7.40
C THR A 111 13.35 -9.65 -8.13
N LEU A 112 13.95 -10.84 -8.02
CA LEU A 112 15.18 -11.18 -8.77
C LEU A 112 15.01 -11.09 -10.29
N ALA A 113 13.78 -11.20 -10.80
CA ALA A 113 13.50 -11.04 -12.23
C ALA A 113 13.46 -9.56 -12.67
N ARG A 114 13.24 -8.62 -11.74
CA ARG A 114 12.98 -7.20 -12.05
C ARG A 114 14.02 -6.23 -11.48
N TYR A 115 14.84 -6.63 -10.51
CA TYR A 115 15.80 -5.73 -9.86
C TYR A 115 16.85 -5.13 -10.80
N GLY A 116 17.10 -5.77 -11.95
CA GLY A 116 17.98 -5.23 -13.00
C GLY A 116 17.51 -3.89 -13.57
N ASN A 117 16.21 -3.58 -13.46
CA ASN A 117 15.60 -2.34 -13.93
C ASN A 117 15.76 -1.17 -12.94
N LEU A 118 16.34 -1.42 -11.76
CA LEU A 118 16.59 -0.35 -10.79
C LEU A 118 17.59 0.65 -11.39
N ALA A 119 17.16 1.91 -11.41
CA ALA A 119 18.03 3.02 -11.79
C ALA A 119 19.06 3.27 -10.68
N PHE A 120 20.31 3.48 -11.09
CA PHE A 120 21.38 3.96 -10.24
C PHE A 120 21.65 5.43 -10.54
N SER A 121 21.85 6.23 -9.50
CA SER A 121 22.23 7.63 -9.59
C SER A 121 23.43 7.93 -8.72
N GLY A 122 24.11 9.04 -8.95
CA GLY A 122 25.12 9.54 -8.02
C GLY A 122 24.48 10.01 -6.71
N ASP A 123 25.21 9.94 -5.60
CA ASP A 123 24.74 10.47 -4.31
C ASP A 123 25.17 11.92 -4.04
N GLY A 124 25.84 12.55 -5.00
CA GLY A 124 26.45 13.88 -4.87
C GLY A 124 27.94 13.84 -4.54
N ARG A 125 28.49 12.68 -4.15
CA ARG A 125 29.92 12.47 -3.95
C ARG A 125 30.57 11.84 -5.19
N PRO A 126 31.84 12.15 -5.48
CA PRO A 126 32.62 11.39 -6.45
C PRO A 126 32.62 9.89 -6.12
N ASP A 127 32.73 9.06 -7.15
CA ASP A 127 32.85 7.60 -7.05
C ASP A 127 31.74 6.91 -6.27
N THR A 128 30.54 7.49 -6.24
CA THR A 128 29.40 6.97 -5.48
C THR A 128 28.20 6.73 -6.37
N ASP A 129 27.59 5.56 -6.25
CA ASP A 129 26.31 5.22 -6.88
C ASP A 129 25.32 4.78 -5.80
N GLN A 130 24.04 5.07 -6.01
CA GLN A 130 22.97 4.72 -5.11
C GLN A 130 21.72 4.27 -5.84
N THR A 131 20.87 3.53 -5.14
CA THR A 131 19.49 3.30 -5.53
C THR A 131 18.59 3.25 -4.30
N SER A 132 17.29 3.42 -4.50
CA SER A 132 16.29 3.43 -3.43
C SER A 132 15.07 2.61 -3.85
N PHE A 133 14.51 1.88 -2.90
CA PHE A 133 13.27 1.11 -3.07
C PHE A 133 12.55 1.03 -1.73
N LEU A 134 11.42 0.35 -1.68
CA LEU A 134 10.57 0.27 -0.49
C LEU A 134 10.78 -1.07 0.20
N ALA A 135 10.91 -1.03 1.52
CA ALA A 135 10.73 -2.18 2.40
C ALA A 135 9.39 -2.04 3.13
N LYS A 136 8.62 -3.13 3.19
CA LYS A 136 7.29 -3.14 3.75
C LYS A 136 7.17 -4.24 4.80
N VAL A 137 6.46 -3.96 5.87
CA VAL A 137 6.11 -4.92 6.92
C VAL A 137 4.60 -4.96 7.05
N ARG A 138 4.05 -6.19 7.02
CA ARG A 138 2.62 -6.39 7.21
C ARG A 138 2.21 -5.94 8.61
N LEU A 139 1.22 -5.06 8.68
CA LEU A 139 0.68 -4.60 9.95
C LEU A 139 -0.34 -5.62 10.47
N THR A 140 -0.17 -6.03 11.73
CA THR A 140 -1.15 -6.86 12.44
C THR A 140 -1.93 -5.99 13.43
N PRO A 141 -3.15 -6.39 13.83
CA PRO A 141 -3.90 -5.68 14.86
C PRO A 141 -3.04 -5.45 16.12
N GLY A 142 -3.00 -4.21 16.61
CA GLY A 142 -2.22 -3.82 17.79
C GLY A 142 -0.72 -3.58 17.56
N MET A 143 -0.18 -3.83 16.35
CA MET A 143 1.21 -3.49 16.03
C MET A 143 1.39 -1.97 16.02
N THR A 144 2.46 -1.48 16.65
CA THR A 144 2.81 -0.05 16.62
C THR A 144 3.69 0.28 15.41
N ILE A 145 3.73 1.55 15.03
CA ILE A 145 4.66 2.03 13.99
C ILE A 145 6.11 1.77 14.38
N ASP A 146 6.48 1.94 15.65
CA ASP A 146 7.85 1.72 16.11
C ASP A 146 8.24 0.23 16.02
N ALA A 147 7.31 -0.68 16.29
CA ALA A 147 7.53 -2.11 16.08
C ALA A 147 7.77 -2.44 14.60
N ALA A 148 7.00 -1.82 13.69
CA ALA A 148 7.21 -1.99 12.26
C ALA A 148 8.57 -1.40 11.80
N LYS A 149 8.94 -0.20 12.27
CA LYS A 149 10.26 0.41 12.02
C LYS A 149 11.40 -0.46 12.52
N ALA A 150 11.29 -0.97 13.74
CA ALA A 150 12.30 -1.83 14.35
C ALA A 150 12.51 -3.10 13.51
N LYS A 151 11.45 -3.70 12.98
CA LYS A 151 11.54 -4.88 12.12
C LYS A 151 12.24 -4.57 10.79
N ILE A 152 11.96 -3.44 10.16
CA ILE A 152 12.68 -2.99 8.95
C ILE A 152 14.15 -2.71 9.26
N ALA A 153 14.44 -2.05 10.38
CA ALA A 153 15.81 -1.77 10.81
C ALA A 153 16.62 -3.06 11.08
N GLN A 154 16.01 -4.04 11.76
CA GLN A 154 16.61 -5.36 11.98
C GLN A 154 16.91 -6.08 10.65
N PHE A 155 15.96 -6.04 9.71
CA PHE A 155 16.17 -6.57 8.38
C PHE A 155 17.37 -5.90 7.69
N VAL A 156 17.39 -4.56 7.60
CA VAL A 156 18.49 -3.81 6.98
C VAL A 156 19.85 -4.12 7.63
N ALA A 157 19.89 -4.25 8.95
CA ALA A 157 21.12 -4.60 9.68
C ALA A 157 21.61 -6.03 9.38
N SER A 158 20.70 -6.97 9.11
CA SER A 158 21.01 -8.39 8.87
C SER A 158 21.48 -8.70 7.45
N VAL A 159 21.34 -7.77 6.50
CA VAL A 159 21.68 -8.00 5.10
C VAL A 159 23.19 -8.18 4.92
N SER A 160 23.57 -9.28 4.25
CA SER A 160 24.94 -9.49 3.78
C SER A 160 25.29 -8.50 2.67
N LYS A 161 26.13 -7.53 3.01
CA LYS A 161 26.64 -6.48 2.10
C LYS A 161 27.81 -7.03 1.28
N VAL A 162 27.91 -6.60 0.02
CA VAL A 162 29.00 -6.98 -0.89
C VAL A 162 29.89 -5.77 -1.15
N GLY A 163 31.21 -6.00 -1.13
CA GLY A 163 32.21 -4.95 -1.35
C GLY A 163 32.06 -3.80 -0.35
N ARG A 164 32.04 -2.57 -0.86
CA ARG A 164 31.89 -1.35 -0.04
C ARG A 164 30.46 -0.80 -0.04
N SER A 165 29.48 -1.67 -0.20
CA SER A 165 28.08 -1.27 -0.15
C SER A 165 27.60 -0.97 1.27
N GLN A 166 26.67 -0.02 1.37
CA GLN A 166 25.99 0.39 2.58
C GLN A 166 24.49 0.31 2.35
N VAL A 167 23.75 -0.10 3.37
CA VAL A 167 22.29 -0.19 3.34
C VAL A 167 21.76 0.60 4.53
N SER A 168 20.78 1.45 4.29
CA SER A 168 20.14 2.28 5.33
C SER A 168 18.65 2.41 5.06
N ALA A 169 17.86 2.56 6.12
CA ALA A 169 16.45 2.91 6.02
C ALA A 169 16.28 4.41 6.31
N THR A 170 15.38 5.09 5.59
CA THR A 170 15.05 6.51 5.84
C THR A 170 14.12 6.65 7.03
N ASP A 171 14.17 7.72 7.81
CA ASP A 171 13.32 7.88 9.02
C ASP A 171 11.80 7.90 8.75
N GLY A 172 11.41 8.33 7.55
CA GLY A 172 10.01 8.42 7.12
C GLY A 172 9.37 7.06 6.89
N LEU A 173 8.26 6.81 7.57
CA LEU A 173 7.41 5.64 7.37
C LEU A 173 6.02 6.08 6.94
N THR A 174 5.49 5.39 5.94
CA THR A 174 4.17 5.61 5.36
C THR A 174 3.38 4.30 5.37
N LEU A 175 2.13 4.32 4.93
CA LEU A 175 1.25 3.14 4.94
C LEU A 175 0.96 2.67 3.50
N SER A 176 0.50 1.44 3.31
CA SER A 176 -0.10 1.00 2.05
C SER A 176 -1.35 0.14 2.27
N VAL A 177 -2.20 0.11 1.25
CA VAL A 177 -3.45 -0.66 1.23
C VAL A 177 -3.48 -1.51 -0.03
N ILE A 178 -3.83 -2.79 0.13
CA ILE A 178 -4.08 -3.69 -0.99
C ILE A 178 -5.53 -3.52 -1.46
N ASN A 179 -5.71 -3.33 -2.75
CA ASN A 179 -6.97 -3.30 -3.47
C ASN A 179 -8.05 -2.49 -2.74
N PRO A 180 -7.91 -1.15 -2.62
CA PRO A 180 -8.84 -0.33 -1.85
C PRO A 180 -10.30 -0.44 -2.34
N ASP A 181 -10.51 -0.68 -3.64
CA ASP A 181 -11.84 -0.82 -4.23
C ASP A 181 -12.63 -2.04 -3.72
N GLN A 182 -11.96 -3.04 -3.15
CA GLN A 182 -12.67 -4.18 -2.52
C GLN A 182 -13.56 -3.74 -1.34
N TYR A 183 -13.25 -2.59 -0.74
CA TYR A 183 -14.00 -2.06 0.41
C TYR A 183 -15.20 -1.18 -0.01
N ARG A 184 -15.43 -1.02 -1.31
CA ARG A 184 -16.50 -0.16 -1.83
C ARG A 184 -17.87 -0.50 -1.25
N GLY A 185 -18.24 -1.77 -1.22
CA GLY A 185 -19.54 -2.22 -0.69
C GLY A 185 -19.74 -1.79 0.76
N GLN A 186 -18.74 -2.00 1.62
CA GLN A 186 -18.78 -1.61 3.03
C GLN A 186 -18.92 -0.09 3.20
N ILE A 187 -18.25 0.70 2.35
CA ILE A 187 -18.36 2.17 2.38
C ILE A 187 -19.78 2.59 1.96
N ILE A 188 -20.36 1.95 0.94
CA ILE A 188 -21.75 2.20 0.52
C ILE A 188 -22.74 1.85 1.63
N ASP A 189 -22.52 0.76 2.37
CA ASP A 189 -23.39 0.39 3.49
C ASP A 189 -23.36 1.44 4.60
N LEU A 190 -22.17 1.97 4.94
CA LEU A 190 -22.02 3.08 5.89
C LEU A 190 -22.75 4.34 5.41
N ILE A 191 -22.63 4.64 4.11
CA ILE A 191 -23.30 5.78 3.46
C ILE A 191 -24.82 5.62 3.54
N ALA A 192 -25.34 4.45 3.20
CA ALA A 192 -26.76 4.15 3.20
C ALA A 192 -27.35 4.21 4.61
N ALA A 193 -26.64 3.68 5.60
CA ALA A 193 -27.05 3.74 7.00
C ALA A 193 -27.17 5.19 7.50
N ASP A 194 -26.17 6.03 7.22
CA ASP A 194 -26.22 7.46 7.58
C ASP A 194 -27.34 8.21 6.84
N ALA A 195 -27.53 7.92 5.55
CA ALA A 195 -28.60 8.52 4.75
C ALA A 195 -30.00 8.19 5.31
N ALA A 196 -30.23 6.95 5.73
CA ALA A 196 -31.48 6.53 6.36
C ALA A 196 -31.72 7.23 7.70
N LEU A 197 -30.68 7.32 8.55
CA LEU A 197 -30.74 8.05 9.81
C LEU A 197 -31.02 9.54 9.60
N SER A 198 -30.39 10.14 8.60
CA SER A 198 -30.60 11.53 8.23
C SER A 198 -32.04 11.77 7.77
N ALA A 199 -32.54 10.98 6.82
CA ALA A 199 -33.94 11.08 6.36
C ALA A 199 -34.93 11.02 7.54
N ALA A 200 -34.74 10.08 8.46
CA ALA A 200 -35.59 9.92 9.64
C ALA A 200 -35.61 11.17 10.54
N LYS A 201 -34.45 11.83 10.74
CA LYS A 201 -34.33 13.05 11.55
C LYS A 201 -35.03 14.26 10.95
N PHE A 202 -35.16 14.33 9.62
CA PHE A 202 -35.84 15.44 8.93
C PHE A 202 -37.36 15.20 8.73
N GLY A 203 -37.91 14.15 9.34
CA GLY A 203 -39.33 13.85 9.38
C GLY A 203 -39.87 13.10 8.16
N THR A 204 -41.13 12.69 8.24
CA THR A 204 -41.83 11.96 7.17
C THR A 204 -41.83 12.74 5.86
N GLY A 205 -41.70 12.02 4.74
CA GLY A 205 -41.57 12.62 3.40
C GLY A 205 -40.22 13.28 3.17
N SER A 206 -39.19 13.00 3.97
CA SER A 206 -37.80 13.37 3.65
C SER A 206 -37.06 12.17 3.06
N GLY A 207 -36.21 12.42 2.07
CA GLY A 207 -35.28 11.45 1.49
C GLY A 207 -33.89 12.07 1.33
N VAL A 208 -32.90 11.22 1.05
CA VAL A 208 -31.53 11.65 0.78
C VAL A 208 -31.16 11.23 -0.62
N ASP A 209 -30.60 12.17 -1.38
CA ASP A 209 -29.97 11.86 -2.65
C ASP A 209 -28.45 11.88 -2.45
N VAL A 210 -27.83 10.80 -2.90
CA VAL A 210 -26.39 10.56 -2.77
C VAL A 210 -25.80 10.45 -4.16
N THR A 211 -24.78 11.25 -4.45
CA THR A 211 -24.04 11.22 -5.73
C THR A 211 -22.58 10.86 -5.50
N GLY A 212 -21.85 10.49 -6.57
CA GLY A 212 -20.42 10.14 -6.49
C GLY A 212 -20.14 8.70 -6.04
N LEU A 213 -21.17 7.87 -5.90
CA LEU A 213 -21.05 6.45 -5.54
C LEU A 213 -20.48 5.57 -6.66
N ASP A 214 -20.30 6.12 -7.86
CA ASP A 214 -19.70 5.53 -9.06
C ASP A 214 -18.17 5.77 -9.13
N ARG A 215 -17.65 6.71 -8.34
CA ARG A 215 -16.22 7.09 -8.35
C ARG A 215 -15.34 6.05 -7.65
N PRO A 216 -14.02 5.98 -7.92
CA PRO A 216 -13.11 5.06 -7.24
C PRO A 216 -13.02 5.31 -5.73
N VAL A 217 -12.63 4.29 -4.97
CA VAL A 217 -12.34 4.45 -3.54
C VAL A 217 -11.11 5.33 -3.36
N GLU A 218 -11.27 6.40 -2.59
CA GLU A 218 -10.17 7.27 -2.15
C GLU A 218 -9.73 6.90 -0.73
N TRP A 219 -8.54 7.33 -0.35
CA TRP A 219 -7.98 7.06 0.97
C TRP A 219 -7.27 8.27 1.57
N ALA A 220 -7.18 8.26 2.88
CA ALA A 220 -6.38 9.20 3.64
C ALA A 220 -5.74 8.49 4.84
N ARG A 221 -4.62 9.03 5.32
CA ARG A 221 -4.05 8.58 6.59
C ARG A 221 -5.02 8.92 7.74
N GLY A 222 -5.34 7.93 8.55
CA GLY A 222 -6.27 8.06 9.67
C GLY A 222 -5.66 7.95 11.05
N GLY A 223 -4.40 7.55 11.13
CA GLY A 223 -3.63 7.50 12.36
C GLY A 223 -2.21 7.02 12.09
N PRO A 224 -1.47 6.63 13.15
CA PRO A 224 -0.14 6.05 13.00
C PRO A 224 -0.14 4.85 12.04
N THR A 225 -1.04 3.90 12.27
CA THR A 225 -1.23 2.65 11.50
C THR A 225 -2.54 2.60 10.71
N ASP A 226 -3.41 3.58 10.92
CA ASP A 226 -4.77 3.54 10.41
C ASP A 226 -4.91 4.35 9.12
N VAL A 227 -5.81 3.89 8.27
CA VAL A 227 -6.26 4.56 7.05
C VAL A 227 -7.77 4.74 7.09
N PHE A 228 -8.21 5.82 6.45
CA PHE A 228 -9.60 6.05 6.14
C PHE A 228 -9.80 5.78 4.66
N LEU A 229 -10.75 4.92 4.33
CA LEU A 229 -11.21 4.70 2.96
C LEU A 229 -12.58 5.36 2.80
N PHE A 230 -12.82 6.02 1.67
CA PHE A 230 -14.07 6.74 1.44
C PHE A 230 -14.39 6.84 -0.05
N LEU A 231 -15.66 7.08 -0.35
CA LEU A 231 -16.10 7.50 -1.67
C LEU A 231 -16.27 9.03 -1.65
N PRO A 232 -15.85 9.77 -2.68
CA PRO A 232 -16.03 11.22 -2.76
C PRO A 232 -17.49 11.57 -3.08
N SER A 233 -18.40 11.22 -2.16
CA SER A 233 -19.84 11.38 -2.31
C SER A 233 -20.36 12.71 -1.75
N THR A 234 -21.47 13.16 -2.32
CA THR A 234 -22.21 14.35 -1.86
C THR A 234 -23.57 13.93 -1.30
N TYR A 235 -24.00 14.63 -0.25
CA TYR A 235 -25.23 14.38 0.50
C TYR A 235 -26.18 15.56 0.40
N THR A 236 -27.40 15.33 -0.11
CA THR A 236 -28.46 16.34 -0.10
C THR A 236 -29.74 15.74 0.44
N VAL A 237 -30.25 16.29 1.56
CA VAL A 237 -31.57 15.94 2.09
C VAL A 237 -32.63 16.74 1.35
N ARG A 238 -33.68 16.08 0.85
CA ARG A 238 -34.80 16.73 0.15
C ARG A 238 -36.14 16.19 0.64
N LYS A 239 -37.19 17.01 0.53
CA LYS A 239 -38.57 16.54 0.67
C LYS A 239 -38.96 15.72 -0.57
N ARG A 240 -39.73 14.66 -0.37
CA ARG A 240 -40.27 13.74 -1.36
C ARG A 240 -41.80 13.73 -1.28
#